data_AF-A0A9Q9DP81-F1
#
_entry.id   AF-A0A9Q9DP81-F1
#
_cell.length_a   1.000
_cell.length_b   1.000
_cell.length_c   1.000
_cell.angle_alpha   90.00
_cell.angle_beta   90.00
_cell.angle_gamma   90.00
#
_symmetry.space_group_name_H-M   'P 1'
#
loop_
_entity.id
_entity.type
_entity.pdbx_description
1 polymer ?
#
loop_
_entity_poly.entity_id
_entity_poly.type
_entity_poly.pdbx_seq_one_letter_code
_entity_poly.pdbx_strand_id
1 'polypeptide(L)'
;MDALVLHPTEYTAVRETVPVPTPGQVELLVQVEAVALNPVDSLYVRHPLANSKRTIGSDFAGLVASLGKDVPAISNLQVGDRVAGFLQGACSVNVRPGAFAKYLVVPWDLVWKIPKGYPIEKAAGFVTYATEPLDLPYAMTSTSLAQTHERKINTSAFYREWKGHDVTYLERFRNITHHQRPDKAIVYLAGDSSLDNKYWVIGSGPGGDPLGVNVPEIYMHTLDRPTPKPDVAFWVNHMLGSKATCINAAVEESMLRERDNGLLPQDQFIHDSICENDILIVSIGANDIAMRPTFSTTCHMVKLAWLTWQSSIVSGTAWSLPYFASLFHTATQRYIERLTAKTKPRAVIVCMIYFPLEKRFGQSGWADLQLRLLGYEKTPRKLQTAIRQMFEMGTKNISITGVEVVPCALYEVMDGTKIEEFTARVEPSKEGGRKMALKFVELVEGILGNQ
;
A
#
# COMPACT_ATOMS: atom_id res chain seq x y z
N MET A 1 29.01 20.15 -18.90
CA MET A 1 29.23 18.94 -18.09
C MET A 1 28.53 17.75 -18.73
N ASP A 2 29.07 16.55 -18.56
CA ASP A 2 28.37 15.32 -18.96
C ASP A 2 27.18 15.07 -18.03
N ALA A 3 26.04 14.67 -18.61
CA ALA A 3 24.83 14.28 -17.90
C ALA A 3 24.08 13.19 -18.68
N LEU A 4 23.29 12.37 -17.99
CA LEU A 4 22.36 11.43 -18.60
C LEU A 4 20.99 12.11 -18.74
N VAL A 5 20.57 12.35 -19.98
CA VAL A 5 19.43 13.20 -20.33
C VAL A 5 18.30 12.36 -20.95
N LEU A 6 17.11 12.49 -20.39
CA LEU A 6 15.87 11.91 -20.86
C LEU A 6 15.46 12.48 -22.23
N HIS A 7 15.14 11.58 -23.15
CA HIS A 7 14.45 11.86 -24.41
C HIS A 7 13.04 11.30 -24.34
N PRO A 8 12.05 12.12 -23.96
CA PRO A 8 10.72 11.63 -23.57
C PRO A 8 9.94 11.01 -24.73
N THR A 9 10.21 11.41 -25.97
CA THR A 9 9.57 10.85 -27.18
C THR A 9 10.10 9.47 -27.55
N GLU A 10 11.35 9.19 -27.20
CA GLU A 10 12.04 7.94 -27.52
C GLU A 10 12.01 6.94 -26.36
N TYR A 11 11.59 7.38 -25.17
CA TYR A 11 11.64 6.59 -23.93
C TYR A 11 13.07 6.09 -23.64
N THR A 12 14.06 6.93 -23.92
CA THR A 12 15.49 6.65 -23.72
C THR A 12 16.14 7.73 -22.87
N ALA A 13 17.30 7.41 -22.29
CA ALA A 13 18.19 8.39 -21.69
C ALA A 13 19.56 8.30 -22.35
N VAL A 14 20.06 9.44 -22.82
CA VAL A 14 21.28 9.53 -23.63
C VAL A 14 22.28 10.44 -22.92
N ARG A 15 23.56 10.05 -22.95
CA ARG A 15 24.62 10.92 -22.45
C ARG A 15 24.73 12.16 -23.34
N GLU A 16 24.56 13.34 -22.76
CA GLU A 16 24.70 14.61 -23.45
C GLU A 16 25.61 15.57 -22.67
N THR A 17 26.10 16.61 -23.35
CA THR A 17 26.79 17.73 -22.71
C THR A 17 25.79 18.85 -22.44
N VAL A 18 25.63 19.21 -21.16
CA VAL A 18 24.70 20.27 -20.70
C VAL A 18 25.46 21.36 -19.93
N PRO A 19 24.93 22.59 -19.80
CA PRO A 19 25.54 23.64 -18.96
C PRO A 19 25.64 23.21 -17.48
N VAL A 20 26.64 23.73 -16.76
CA VAL A 20 26.70 23.55 -15.30
C VAL A 20 25.61 24.43 -14.66
N PRO A 21 24.76 23.89 -13.78
CA PRO A 21 23.70 24.67 -13.14
C PRO A 21 24.30 25.69 -12.16
N THR A 22 23.60 26.80 -11.95
CA THR A 22 23.93 27.80 -10.92
C THR A 22 23.00 27.59 -9.73
N PRO A 23 23.51 27.47 -8.49
CA PRO A 23 22.64 27.28 -7.32
C PRO A 23 21.79 28.53 -7.07
N GLY A 24 20.53 28.32 -6.69
CA GLY A 24 19.68 29.36 -6.13
C GLY A 24 20.15 29.84 -4.76
N GLN A 25 19.43 30.81 -4.18
CA GLN A 25 19.87 31.47 -2.95
C GLN A 25 19.97 30.55 -1.74
N VAL A 26 19.13 29.50 -1.68
CA VAL A 26 19.09 28.50 -0.59
C VAL A 26 19.54 27.12 -1.07
N GLU A 27 20.32 27.05 -2.14
CA GLU A 27 20.78 25.78 -2.73
C GLU A 27 22.29 25.63 -2.67
N LEU A 28 22.75 24.40 -2.82
CA LEU A 28 24.15 24.02 -2.96
C LEU A 28 24.40 23.61 -4.40
N LEU A 29 25.56 23.96 -4.94
CA LEU A 29 26.12 23.27 -6.10
C LEU A 29 26.97 22.13 -5.57
N VAL A 30 26.70 20.90 -6.01
CA VAL A 30 27.46 19.72 -5.60
C VAL A 30 28.19 19.15 -6.82
N GLN A 31 29.49 18.93 -6.69
CA GLN A 31 30.27 18.12 -7.62
C GLN A 31 30.02 16.65 -7.29
N VAL A 32 29.32 15.95 -8.16
CA VAL A 32 28.91 14.56 -7.94
C VAL A 32 30.11 13.63 -8.18
N GLU A 33 30.41 12.78 -7.19
CA GLU A 33 31.46 11.76 -7.29
C GLU A 33 30.88 10.35 -7.39
N ALA A 34 29.71 10.11 -6.78
CA ALA A 34 29.00 8.85 -6.83
C ALA A 34 27.49 9.06 -6.94
N VAL A 35 26.82 8.11 -7.59
CA VAL A 35 25.35 8.04 -7.71
C VAL A 35 24.88 6.63 -7.39
N ALA A 36 23.63 6.51 -6.94
CA ALA A 36 22.96 5.22 -6.78
C ALA A 36 21.85 5.07 -7.82
N LEU A 37 21.63 3.85 -8.29
CA LEU A 37 20.56 3.51 -9.21
C LEU A 37 19.33 3.05 -8.41
N ASN A 38 18.19 3.68 -8.66
CA ASN A 38 16.91 3.33 -8.06
C ASN A 38 15.90 2.86 -9.12
N PRO A 39 14.89 2.04 -8.75
CA PRO A 39 13.82 1.65 -9.67
C PRO A 39 13.12 2.86 -10.31
N VAL A 40 12.94 3.94 -9.54
CA VAL A 40 12.30 5.19 -9.99
C VAL A 40 13.03 5.85 -11.16
N ASP A 41 14.36 5.74 -11.24
CA ASP A 41 15.14 6.40 -12.30
C ASP A 41 14.81 5.78 -13.66
N SER A 42 14.69 4.45 -13.71
CA SER A 42 14.27 3.72 -14.92
C SER A 42 12.78 3.94 -15.24
N LEU A 43 11.95 4.12 -14.20
CA LEU A 43 10.53 4.40 -14.34
C LEU A 43 10.30 5.75 -15.04
N TYR A 44 11.06 6.80 -14.68
CA TYR A 44 10.96 8.11 -15.33
C TYR A 44 11.41 8.11 -16.79
N VAL A 45 12.24 7.16 -17.20
CA VAL A 45 12.61 6.98 -18.61
C VAL A 45 11.50 6.28 -19.39
N ARG A 46 10.88 5.25 -18.80
CA ARG A 46 9.79 4.48 -19.43
C ARG A 46 8.46 5.23 -19.43
N HIS A 47 8.22 6.07 -18.43
CA HIS A 47 7.00 6.86 -18.26
C HIS A 47 7.36 8.33 -17.95
N PRO A 48 7.82 9.09 -18.97
CA PRO A 48 8.20 10.48 -18.80
C PRO A 48 7.04 11.34 -18.28
N LEU A 49 7.27 12.03 -17.16
CA LEU A 49 6.33 13.02 -16.62
C LEU A 49 6.46 14.38 -17.31
N ALA A 50 7.56 14.61 -18.02
CA ALA A 50 7.87 15.85 -18.72
C ALA A 50 7.99 15.59 -20.22
N ASN A 51 7.46 16.51 -21.03
CA ASN A 51 7.60 16.49 -22.50
C ASN A 51 8.91 17.12 -22.99
N SER A 52 9.80 17.53 -22.08
CA SER A 52 11.07 18.19 -22.39
C SER A 52 12.25 17.35 -21.93
N LYS A 53 13.43 17.57 -22.54
CA LYS A 53 14.67 16.92 -22.13
C LYS A 53 15.03 17.30 -20.69
N ARG A 54 15.35 16.29 -19.86
CA ARG A 54 15.71 16.48 -18.45
C ARG A 54 16.83 15.56 -18.02
N THR A 55 17.72 16.02 -17.15
CA THR A 55 18.69 15.12 -16.50
C THR A 55 17.97 14.18 -15.53
N ILE A 56 18.27 12.89 -15.60
CA ILE A 56 17.67 11.84 -14.74
C ILE A 56 18.53 11.57 -13.51
N GLY A 57 18.05 10.67 -12.62
CA GLY A 57 18.78 10.24 -11.43
C GLY A 57 18.34 10.97 -10.17
N SER A 58 18.27 10.22 -9.07
CA SER A 58 17.74 10.72 -7.81
C SER A 58 18.81 10.91 -6.73
N ASP A 59 19.66 9.89 -6.54
CA ASP A 59 20.57 9.82 -5.40
C ASP A 59 22.01 10.14 -5.79
N PHE A 60 22.70 10.89 -4.93
CA PHE A 60 24.06 11.34 -5.16
C PHE A 60 24.88 11.41 -3.88
N ALA A 61 26.20 11.37 -4.05
CA ALA A 61 27.16 11.84 -3.07
C ALA A 61 28.31 12.57 -3.77
N GLY A 62 28.84 13.59 -3.12
CA GLY A 62 29.82 14.47 -3.72
C GLY A 62 30.36 15.53 -2.79
N LEU A 63 30.97 16.56 -3.37
CA LEU A 63 31.57 17.69 -2.67
C LEU A 63 30.76 18.96 -2.90
N VAL A 64 30.54 19.76 -1.86
CA VAL A 64 29.95 21.09 -2.01
C VAL A 64 30.92 21.99 -2.78
N ALA A 65 30.56 22.39 -3.99
CA ALA A 65 31.35 23.26 -4.85
C ALA A 65 31.07 24.75 -4.59
N SER A 66 29.81 25.10 -4.29
CA SER A 66 29.42 26.47 -3.89
C SER A 66 28.08 26.45 -3.14
N LEU A 67 27.80 27.51 -2.38
CA LEU A 67 26.57 27.69 -1.63
C LEU A 67 25.85 28.96 -2.11
N GLY A 68 24.52 28.92 -2.08
CA GLY A 68 23.69 30.11 -2.20
C GLY A 68 23.84 31.04 -0.99
N LYS A 69 23.59 32.33 -1.19
CA LYS A 69 23.87 33.37 -0.17
C LYS A 69 22.96 33.30 1.07
N ASP A 70 21.79 32.67 0.93
CA ASP A 70 20.75 32.57 1.96
C ASP A 70 20.74 31.18 2.64
N VAL A 71 21.75 30.33 2.39
CA VAL A 71 21.92 29.08 3.14
C VAL A 71 22.23 29.42 4.60
N PRO A 72 21.41 28.96 5.57
CA PRO A 72 21.52 29.43 6.94
C PRO A 72 22.78 28.89 7.61
N ALA A 73 23.44 29.72 8.42
CA ALA A 73 24.66 29.35 9.15
C ALA A 73 24.48 28.13 10.06
N ILE A 74 23.26 27.88 10.56
CA ILE A 74 22.93 26.71 11.38
C ILE A 74 23.13 25.37 10.65
N SER A 75 23.15 25.37 9.31
CA SER A 75 23.43 24.18 8.51
C SER A 75 24.86 23.64 8.70
N ASN A 76 25.80 24.52 9.09
CA ASN A 76 27.22 24.20 9.22
C ASN A 76 27.82 23.55 7.95
N LEU A 77 27.29 23.94 6.78
CA LEU A 77 27.77 23.54 5.46
C LEU A 77 28.77 24.55 4.90
N GLN A 78 29.81 24.05 4.25
CA GLN A 78 30.85 24.87 3.61
C GLN A 78 31.37 24.22 2.33
N VAL A 79 32.02 25.01 1.47
CA VAL A 79 32.69 24.50 0.27
C VAL A 79 33.72 23.45 0.65
N GLY A 80 33.74 22.34 -0.09
CA GLY A 80 34.60 21.18 0.16
C GLY A 80 34.00 20.14 1.11
N ASP A 81 32.86 20.41 1.75
CA ASP A 81 32.18 19.39 2.55
C ASP A 81 31.74 18.21 1.67
N ARG A 82 31.97 17.00 2.17
CA ARG A 82 31.43 15.77 1.61
C ARG A 82 29.98 15.64 2.00
N VAL A 83 29.08 15.56 1.03
CA VAL A 83 27.63 15.49 1.26
C VAL A 83 27.00 14.38 0.44
N ALA A 84 25.92 13.81 0.97
CA ALA A 84 25.02 12.92 0.24
C ALA A 84 23.59 13.44 0.39
N GLY A 85 22.73 13.10 -0.57
CA GLY A 85 21.34 13.53 -0.58
C GLY A 85 20.56 12.92 -1.75
N PHE A 86 19.29 13.30 -1.84
CA PHE A 86 18.41 12.94 -2.95
C PHE A 86 17.69 14.15 -3.50
N LEU A 87 17.28 14.05 -4.76
CA LEU A 87 16.34 14.95 -5.40
C LEU A 87 15.51 14.18 -6.43
N GLN A 88 14.43 14.78 -6.92
CA GLN A 88 13.65 14.17 -7.99
C GLN A 88 14.38 14.32 -9.33
N GLY A 89 14.87 13.21 -9.89
CA GLY A 89 15.33 13.15 -11.27
C GLY A 89 14.19 13.39 -12.27
N ALA A 90 14.50 13.94 -13.46
CA ALA A 90 13.50 14.24 -14.49
C ALA A 90 12.29 15.07 -14.02
N CYS A 91 12.51 16.02 -13.10
CA CYS A 91 11.44 16.83 -12.53
C CYS A 91 10.62 17.56 -13.62
N SER A 92 9.29 17.43 -13.54
CA SER A 92 8.33 18.11 -14.42
C SER A 92 7.87 19.46 -13.88
N VAL A 93 8.03 19.68 -12.57
CA VAL A 93 7.53 20.87 -11.84
C VAL A 93 8.52 22.04 -11.90
N ASN A 94 9.82 21.76 -12.02
CA ASN A 94 10.86 22.79 -12.13
C ASN A 94 11.96 22.35 -13.10
N VAL A 95 12.92 23.24 -13.35
CA VAL A 95 14.04 23.01 -14.29
C VAL A 95 15.28 22.42 -13.62
N ARG A 96 15.15 21.88 -12.40
CA ARG A 96 16.29 21.35 -11.64
C ARG A 96 16.86 20.10 -12.34
N PRO A 97 18.19 20.00 -12.49
CA PRO A 97 18.82 18.80 -13.05
C PRO A 97 18.79 17.63 -12.07
N GLY A 98 18.63 16.41 -12.60
CA GLY A 98 18.78 15.16 -11.88
C GLY A 98 20.23 14.84 -11.46
N ALA A 99 20.38 13.82 -10.62
CA ALA A 99 21.64 13.42 -10.00
C ALA A 99 22.66 12.77 -10.96
N PHE A 100 22.22 12.22 -12.10
CA PHE A 100 23.12 11.57 -13.06
C PHE A 100 23.82 12.59 -13.96
N ALA A 101 24.59 13.48 -13.33
CA ALA A 101 25.41 14.51 -13.94
C ALA A 101 26.66 14.78 -13.10
N LYS A 102 27.69 15.42 -13.69
CA LYS A 102 28.90 15.78 -12.92
C LYS A 102 28.67 16.86 -11.85
N TYR A 103 27.66 17.71 -12.05
CA TYR A 103 27.23 18.70 -11.07
C TYR A 103 25.71 18.73 -10.99
N LEU A 104 25.18 19.03 -9.81
CA LEU A 104 23.76 19.27 -9.60
C LEU A 104 23.54 20.40 -8.60
N VAL A 105 22.33 20.95 -8.60
CA VAL A 105 21.89 21.91 -7.57
C VAL A 105 20.82 21.27 -6.71
N VAL A 106 20.92 21.47 -5.40
CA VAL A 106 20.05 20.84 -4.40
C VAL A 106 19.79 21.82 -3.25
N PRO A 107 18.56 21.90 -2.71
CA PRO A 107 18.29 22.62 -1.47
C PRO A 107 19.21 22.17 -0.34
N TRP A 108 19.70 23.11 0.47
CA TRP A 108 20.67 22.80 1.53
C TRP A 108 20.13 21.83 2.59
N ASP A 109 18.81 21.80 2.78
CA ASP A 109 18.10 20.98 3.76
C ASP A 109 17.78 19.55 3.25
N LEU A 110 18.16 19.23 2.01
CA LEU A 110 18.05 17.90 1.41
C LEU A 110 19.38 17.14 1.35
N VAL A 111 20.41 17.63 2.04
CA VAL A 111 21.70 16.95 2.14
C VAL A 111 22.10 16.71 3.58
N TRP A 112 22.93 15.69 3.79
CA TRP A 112 23.64 15.47 5.04
C TRP A 112 25.14 15.36 4.79
N LYS A 113 25.93 15.77 5.79
CA LYS A 113 27.38 15.66 5.76
C LYS A 113 27.79 14.20 5.93
N ILE A 114 28.70 13.75 5.07
CA ILE A 114 29.27 12.41 5.13
C ILE A 114 30.37 12.41 6.21
N PRO A 115 30.31 11.51 7.21
CA PRO A 115 31.34 11.42 8.23
C PRO A 115 32.74 11.20 7.65
N LYS A 116 33.75 11.76 8.33
CA LYS A 116 35.15 11.57 7.95
C LYS A 116 35.49 10.07 7.96
N GLY A 117 36.04 9.58 6.86
CA GLY A 117 36.41 8.17 6.69
C GLY A 117 35.30 7.25 6.15
N TYR A 118 34.06 7.72 6.01
CA TYR A 118 33.01 6.92 5.37
C TYR A 118 33.12 6.97 3.84
N PRO A 119 33.09 5.84 3.09
CA PRO A 119 33.22 5.84 1.62
C PRO A 119 32.09 6.59 0.90
N ILE A 120 32.41 7.36 -0.14
CA ILE A 120 31.42 8.26 -0.78
C ILE A 120 30.39 7.47 -1.61
N GLU A 121 30.82 6.36 -2.20
CA GLU A 121 29.98 5.44 -2.98
C GLU A 121 28.94 4.77 -2.10
N LYS A 122 29.33 4.39 -0.87
CA LYS A 122 28.39 3.87 0.14
C LYS A 122 27.42 4.95 0.61
N ALA A 123 27.86 6.20 0.69
CA ALA A 123 26.99 7.30 1.08
C ALA A 123 25.91 7.57 0.03
N ALA A 124 26.25 7.48 -1.27
CA ALA A 124 25.27 7.61 -2.36
C ALA A 124 24.19 6.52 -2.29
N GLY A 125 24.56 5.27 -1.97
CA GLY A 125 23.60 4.18 -1.76
C GLY A 125 22.79 4.28 -0.47
N PHE A 126 23.33 4.92 0.57
CA PHE A 126 22.65 5.07 1.86
C PHE A 126 21.44 6.01 1.79
N VAL A 127 21.31 6.83 0.74
CA VAL A 127 20.28 7.84 0.63
C VAL A 127 18.89 7.23 0.56
N THR A 128 18.71 6.18 -0.25
CA THR A 128 17.48 5.39 -0.30
C THR A 128 17.36 4.46 0.91
N TYR A 129 18.47 3.86 1.36
CA TYR A 129 18.48 2.93 2.50
C TYR A 129 18.34 3.59 3.88
N ALA A 130 18.53 4.90 4.03
CA ALA A 130 18.26 5.67 5.25
C ALA A 130 16.90 6.37 5.23
N THR A 131 16.27 6.40 4.05
CA THR A 131 14.82 6.48 3.92
C THR A 131 14.14 5.10 4.07
N GLU A 132 14.90 4.04 4.32
CA GLU A 132 14.47 2.81 4.99
C GLU A 132 15.10 2.75 6.41
N PRO A 133 14.51 2.08 7.41
CA PRO A 133 15.11 1.99 8.73
C PRO A 133 16.29 1.00 8.70
N LEU A 134 17.50 1.47 8.99
CA LEU A 134 18.62 0.59 9.36
C LEU A 134 18.53 0.24 10.85
N ASP A 135 18.33 -1.05 11.12
CA ASP A 135 18.61 -1.68 12.41
C ASP A 135 20.07 -1.43 12.80
N LEU A 136 20.30 -0.50 13.74
CA LEU A 136 21.55 -0.39 14.47
C LEU A 136 21.49 -1.30 15.71
N PRO A 137 22.47 -2.20 15.92
CA PRO A 137 22.46 -3.11 17.05
C PRO A 137 22.60 -2.34 18.37
N TYR A 138 21.66 -2.63 19.25
CA TYR A 138 21.55 -2.20 20.63
C TYR A 138 22.85 -2.44 21.41
N ALA A 139 23.52 -1.37 21.84
CA ALA A 139 24.58 -1.43 22.83
C ALA A 139 24.16 -0.64 24.07
N MET A 140 23.78 -1.40 25.10
CA MET A 140 23.77 -1.11 26.53
C MET A 140 23.74 0.36 26.98
N THR A 141 22.62 0.75 27.60
CA THR A 141 22.66 1.35 28.95
C THR A 141 21.34 1.06 29.67
N SER A 142 21.43 0.24 30.71
CA SER A 142 20.41 0.06 31.74
C SER A 142 20.38 1.25 32.69
N THR A 143 19.17 1.77 32.95
CA THR A 143 18.65 2.62 34.05
C THR A 143 17.75 3.68 33.41
N SER A 144 16.52 3.97 33.84
CA SER A 144 15.80 3.76 35.09
C SER A 144 14.29 3.78 34.78
N LEU A 145 13.47 3.34 35.74
CA LEU A 145 12.01 3.38 35.72
C LEU A 145 11.48 4.79 35.38
N ALA A 146 11.00 4.97 34.16
CA ALA A 146 10.09 6.03 33.77
C ALA A 146 8.87 5.37 33.14
N GLN A 147 7.67 5.78 33.56
CA GLN A 147 6.42 5.38 32.94
C GLN A 147 6.55 5.58 31.42
N THR A 148 6.68 4.49 30.68
CA THR A 148 6.82 4.52 29.23
C THR A 148 5.46 4.86 28.65
N HIS A 149 5.18 6.15 28.46
CA HIS A 149 4.27 6.52 27.39
C HIS A 149 4.85 5.94 26.11
N GLU A 150 4.24 4.88 25.58
CA GLU A 150 4.65 4.29 24.30
C GLU A 150 4.73 5.43 23.28
N ARG A 151 5.92 5.62 22.70
CA ARG A 151 6.19 6.70 21.78
C ARG A 151 5.26 6.56 20.57
N LYS A 152 4.45 7.59 20.30
CA LYS A 152 3.55 7.62 19.13
C LYS A 152 4.29 7.25 17.84
N ILE A 153 3.56 6.61 16.93
CA ILE A 153 4.04 6.20 15.63
C ILE A 153 4.18 7.44 14.74
N ASN A 154 5.27 7.50 13.96
CA ASN A 154 5.41 8.55 12.96
C ASN A 154 4.43 8.31 11.81
N THR A 155 3.51 9.25 11.59
CA THR A 155 2.45 9.09 10.58
C THR A 155 2.98 8.83 9.18
N SER A 156 4.01 9.58 8.77
CA SER A 156 4.59 9.43 7.44
C SER A 156 5.26 8.08 7.26
N ALA A 157 5.93 7.56 8.29
CA ALA A 157 6.52 6.22 8.28
C ALA A 157 5.45 5.12 8.27
N PHE A 158 4.37 5.29 9.03
CA PHE A 158 3.25 4.34 9.09
C PHE A 158 2.63 4.10 7.71
N TYR A 159 2.52 5.14 6.90
CA TYR A 159 1.91 5.10 5.56
C TYR A 159 2.92 5.09 4.41
N ARG A 160 4.22 4.89 4.69
CA ARG A 160 5.30 4.88 3.70
C ARG A 160 5.28 3.61 2.85
N GLU A 161 5.16 2.46 3.51
CA GLU A 161 5.22 1.16 2.85
C GLU A 161 3.98 0.95 1.98
N TRP A 162 4.20 0.52 0.75
CA TRP A 162 3.14 0.18 -0.18
C TRP A 162 2.54 -1.19 0.17
N LYS A 163 3.40 -2.18 0.44
CA LYS A 163 3.04 -3.60 0.58
C LYS A 163 2.52 -3.98 1.98
N GLY A 164 1.45 -3.33 2.44
CA GLY A 164 0.96 -3.45 3.82
C GLY A 164 1.71 -2.56 4.81
N HIS A 165 1.22 -2.45 6.05
CA HIS A 165 1.93 -1.70 7.09
C HIS A 165 3.12 -2.52 7.64
N ASP A 166 4.15 -1.82 8.11
CA ASP A 166 5.27 -2.44 8.83
C ASP A 166 4.76 -3.08 10.13
N VAL A 167 5.16 -4.33 10.38
CA VAL A 167 4.70 -5.12 11.53
C VAL A 167 5.04 -4.45 12.86
N THR A 168 6.19 -3.78 12.96
CA THR A 168 6.59 -3.08 14.20
C THR A 168 5.65 -1.92 14.52
N TYR A 169 5.09 -1.27 13.51
CA TYR A 169 4.08 -0.23 13.71
C TYR A 169 2.70 -0.82 13.98
N LEU A 170 2.35 -1.97 13.39
CA LEU A 170 1.12 -2.68 13.73
C LEU A 170 1.11 -3.13 15.19
N GLU A 171 2.21 -3.72 15.67
CA GLU A 171 2.41 -4.08 17.08
C GLU A 171 2.26 -2.87 17.99
N ARG A 172 2.92 -1.76 17.64
CA ARG A 172 2.80 -0.53 18.43
C ARG A 172 1.38 0.04 18.42
N PHE A 173 0.71 0.05 17.27
CA PHE A 173 -0.65 0.55 17.15
C PHE A 173 -1.60 -0.27 18.03
N ARG A 174 -1.45 -1.60 17.98
CA ARG A 174 -2.20 -2.54 18.81
C ARG A 174 -1.92 -2.33 20.30
N ASN A 175 -0.67 -2.20 20.71
CA ASN A 175 -0.33 -2.02 22.12
C ASN A 175 -0.93 -0.72 22.67
N ILE A 176 -0.79 0.39 21.96
CA ILE A 176 -1.42 1.66 22.34
C ILE A 176 -2.95 1.48 22.39
N THR A 177 -3.54 0.78 21.43
CA THR A 177 -4.98 0.50 21.39
C THR A 177 -5.45 -0.26 22.63
N HIS A 178 -4.76 -1.33 23.02
CA HIS A 178 -5.10 -2.08 24.24
C HIS A 178 -4.94 -1.24 25.51
N HIS A 179 -3.92 -0.39 25.59
CA HIS A 179 -3.78 0.51 26.74
C HIS A 179 -4.91 1.55 26.82
N GLN A 180 -5.34 2.09 25.68
CA GLN A 180 -6.40 3.10 25.63
C GLN A 180 -7.80 2.50 25.77
N ARG A 181 -8.00 1.27 25.30
CA ARG A 181 -9.31 0.60 25.19
C ARG A 181 -9.21 -0.89 25.57
N PRO A 182 -8.85 -1.24 26.82
CA PRO A 182 -8.51 -2.61 27.20
C PRO A 182 -9.66 -3.61 27.00
N ASP A 183 -10.90 -3.18 27.21
CA ASP A 183 -12.08 -4.04 27.12
C ASP A 183 -12.78 -4.01 25.75
N LYS A 184 -12.26 -3.23 24.80
CA LYS A 184 -12.89 -3.08 23.47
C LYS A 184 -12.26 -4.03 22.46
N ALA A 185 -13.11 -4.55 21.58
CA ALA A 185 -12.67 -5.45 20.51
C ALA A 185 -11.77 -4.71 19.50
N ILE A 186 -10.80 -5.44 18.96
CA ILE A 186 -10.05 -5.03 17.77
C ILE A 186 -10.63 -5.74 16.55
N VAL A 187 -10.80 -4.99 15.47
CA VAL A 187 -11.21 -5.49 14.15
C VAL A 187 -9.98 -5.55 13.25
N TYR A 188 -9.48 -6.75 12.96
CA TYR A 188 -8.34 -6.92 12.06
C TYR A 188 -8.83 -7.07 10.62
N LEU A 189 -8.31 -6.25 9.70
CA LEU A 189 -8.44 -6.49 8.26
C LEU A 189 -7.26 -7.34 7.78
N ALA A 190 -7.52 -8.43 7.07
CA ALA A 190 -6.50 -9.35 6.57
C ALA A 190 -6.79 -9.79 5.13
N GLY A 191 -5.74 -10.12 4.39
CA GLY A 191 -5.85 -10.59 3.01
C GLY A 191 -5.13 -9.70 2.02
N ASP A 192 -5.78 -9.35 0.91
CA ASP A 192 -5.17 -8.66 -0.22
C ASP A 192 -5.59 -7.17 -0.36
N SER A 193 -5.21 -6.57 -1.49
CA SER A 193 -5.42 -5.17 -1.84
C SER A 193 -6.88 -4.70 -1.84
N SER A 194 -7.83 -5.64 -1.85
CA SER A 194 -9.25 -5.30 -1.68
C SER A 194 -9.55 -4.61 -0.33
N LEU A 195 -8.75 -4.88 0.70
CA LEU A 195 -8.84 -4.23 2.02
C LEU A 195 -7.70 -3.24 2.30
N ASP A 196 -6.54 -3.37 1.63
CA ASP A 196 -5.39 -2.46 1.78
C ASP A 196 -5.48 -1.19 0.93
N ASN A 197 -6.67 -0.59 0.85
CA ASN A 197 -6.94 0.58 0.02
C ASN A 197 -6.24 1.86 0.52
N LYS A 198 -4.92 1.98 0.32
CA LYS A 198 -4.11 3.12 0.72
C LYS A 198 -4.25 4.34 -0.20
N TYR A 199 -5.36 4.45 -0.95
CA TYR A 199 -5.75 5.56 -1.83
C TYR A 199 -4.54 6.29 -2.48
N TRP A 200 -3.61 5.52 -3.06
CA TRP A 200 -2.59 5.86 -4.08
C TRP A 200 -1.62 7.07 -3.92
N VAL A 201 -1.21 7.44 -2.71
CA VAL A 201 0.10 8.05 -2.36
C VAL A 201 0.83 8.94 -3.41
N ILE A 202 0.37 10.18 -3.64
CA ILE A 202 1.17 11.41 -3.45
C ILE A 202 0.34 12.34 -2.54
N GLY A 203 0.93 12.70 -1.40
CA GLY A 203 0.30 13.50 -0.34
C GLY A 203 1.12 13.38 0.94
N SER A 204 2.38 13.80 0.88
CA SER A 204 3.33 13.79 2.01
C SER A 204 3.33 15.16 2.68
N GLY A 205 2.55 15.34 3.74
CA GLY A 205 2.64 16.53 4.61
C GLY A 205 1.33 17.30 4.81
N PRO A 206 1.31 18.26 5.76
CA PRO A 206 0.10 18.98 6.14
C PRO A 206 -0.40 19.82 4.97
N GLY A 207 -1.56 19.46 4.40
CA GLY A 207 -2.18 20.17 3.29
C GLY A 207 -3.01 19.34 2.29
N GLY A 208 -3.20 18.03 2.51
CA GLY A 208 -4.21 17.27 1.75
C GLY A 208 -5.60 17.89 1.88
N ASP A 209 -6.50 17.59 0.93
CA ASP A 209 -7.89 18.04 1.04
C ASP A 209 -8.44 17.68 2.41
N PRO A 210 -9.12 18.61 3.12
CA PRO A 210 -9.69 18.31 4.41
C PRO A 210 -10.52 17.02 4.31
N LEU A 211 -10.33 16.10 5.26
CA LEU A 211 -11.03 14.81 5.27
C LEU A 211 -12.56 14.97 5.21
N GLY A 212 -13.07 16.16 5.52
CA GLY A 212 -14.49 16.49 5.60
C GLY A 212 -15.15 15.93 6.85
N VAL A 213 -14.38 15.20 7.67
CA VAL A 213 -14.80 14.52 8.89
C VAL A 213 -13.70 14.61 9.94
N ASN A 214 -14.06 14.43 11.21
CA ASN A 214 -13.09 14.39 12.30
C ASN A 214 -12.25 13.12 12.23
N VAL A 215 -10.95 13.28 12.51
CA VAL A 215 -10.01 12.16 12.65
C VAL A 215 -10.44 11.33 13.86
N PRO A 216 -10.55 9.99 13.73
CA PRO A 216 -10.92 9.12 14.84
C PRO A 216 -9.95 9.26 16.01
N GLU A 217 -10.50 9.30 17.22
CA GLU A 217 -9.76 9.54 18.46
C GLU A 217 -8.56 8.60 18.63
N ILE A 218 -8.68 7.33 18.22
CA ILE A 218 -7.59 6.36 18.35
C ILE A 218 -6.32 6.79 17.61
N TYR A 219 -6.44 7.45 16.45
CA TYR A 219 -5.29 7.98 15.72
C TYR A 219 -4.63 9.15 16.45
N MET A 220 -5.38 9.92 17.25
CA MET A 220 -4.80 10.96 18.10
C MET A 220 -3.88 10.36 19.17
N HIS A 221 -4.16 9.15 19.63
CA HIS A 221 -3.32 8.44 20.60
C HIS A 221 -2.15 7.73 19.93
N THR A 222 -2.35 7.12 18.76
CA THR A 222 -1.35 6.27 18.12
C THR A 222 -0.35 7.05 17.25
N LEU A 223 -0.73 8.20 16.66
CA LEU A 223 0.08 8.92 15.67
C LEU A 223 0.61 10.27 16.18
N ASP A 224 1.87 10.60 15.87
CA ASP A 224 2.54 11.85 16.29
C ASP A 224 1.97 13.12 15.62
N ARG A 225 1.50 12.99 14.38
CA ARG A 225 0.79 14.00 13.59
C ARG A 225 -0.39 13.31 12.92
N PRO A 226 -1.56 13.23 13.57
CA PRO A 226 -2.65 12.31 13.21
C PRO A 226 -3.38 12.78 11.95
N THR A 227 -2.71 12.66 10.80
CA THR A 227 -3.24 12.89 9.45
C THR A 227 -3.33 11.54 8.73
N PRO A 228 -4.21 10.62 9.17
CA PRO A 228 -4.34 9.31 8.56
C PRO A 228 -4.89 9.40 7.13
N LYS A 229 -4.58 8.38 6.32
CA LYS A 229 -5.20 8.24 4.99
C LYS A 229 -6.64 7.74 5.15
N PRO A 230 -7.60 8.21 4.33
CA PRO A 230 -9.00 7.78 4.40
C PRO A 230 -9.23 6.41 3.75
N ASP A 231 -8.46 5.41 4.18
CA ASP A 231 -8.58 4.01 3.80
C ASP A 231 -9.78 3.34 4.49
N VAL A 232 -10.00 2.05 4.22
CA VAL A 232 -11.09 1.27 4.82
C VAL A 232 -11.02 1.31 6.36
N ALA A 233 -9.85 1.10 6.95
CA ALA A 233 -9.70 1.08 8.41
C ALA A 233 -9.95 2.45 9.05
N PHE A 234 -9.56 3.55 8.39
CA PHE A 234 -9.94 4.89 8.82
C PHE A 234 -11.46 5.05 8.90
N TRP A 235 -12.18 4.64 7.86
CA TRP A 235 -13.65 4.77 7.84
C TRP A 235 -14.32 3.86 8.86
N VAL A 236 -13.84 2.63 9.04
CA VAL A 236 -14.34 1.73 10.08
C VAL A 236 -14.11 2.35 11.46
N ASN A 237 -12.91 2.86 11.75
CA ASN A 237 -12.60 3.55 13.00
C ASN A 237 -13.46 4.81 13.22
N HIS A 238 -13.71 5.57 12.15
CA HIS A 238 -14.55 6.76 12.21
C HIS A 238 -16.00 6.43 12.58
N MET A 239 -16.57 5.39 11.98
CA MET A 239 -17.96 5.00 12.19
C MET A 239 -18.17 4.23 13.50
N LEU A 240 -17.23 3.37 13.90
CA LEU A 240 -17.31 2.64 15.18
C LEU A 240 -17.02 3.54 16.39
N GLY A 241 -16.24 4.62 16.22
CA GLY A 241 -15.90 5.54 17.28
C GLY A 241 -15.12 4.85 18.42
N SER A 242 -15.76 4.76 19.59
CA SER A 242 -15.20 4.12 20.79
C SER A 242 -15.66 2.67 21.01
N LYS A 243 -16.55 2.14 20.17
CA LYS A 243 -17.10 0.77 20.32
C LYS A 243 -16.04 -0.31 20.07
N ALA A 244 -15.17 -0.10 19.10
CA ALA A 244 -14.06 -0.97 18.74
C ALA A 244 -13.00 -0.20 17.95
N THR A 245 -11.85 -0.81 17.70
CA THR A 245 -10.76 -0.23 16.90
C THR A 245 -10.40 -1.15 15.75
N CYS A 246 -10.31 -0.62 14.55
CA CYS A 246 -9.87 -1.35 13.36
C CYS A 246 -8.37 -1.15 13.09
N ILE A 247 -7.67 -2.26 12.81
CA ILE A 247 -6.26 -2.28 12.39
C ILE A 247 -6.20 -2.94 11.01
N ASN A 248 -5.61 -2.25 10.03
CA ASN A 248 -5.40 -2.82 8.70
C ASN A 248 -4.08 -3.60 8.65
N ALA A 249 -4.16 -4.91 8.46
CA ALA A 249 -3.01 -5.79 8.26
C ALA A 249 -3.12 -6.55 6.92
N ALA A 250 -4.00 -6.10 6.02
CA ALA A 250 -4.04 -6.59 4.65
C ALA A 250 -2.75 -6.21 3.91
N VAL A 251 -2.40 -7.01 2.90
CA VAL A 251 -1.12 -6.89 2.18
C VAL A 251 -1.42 -6.71 0.70
N GLU A 252 -1.09 -5.54 0.18
CA GLU A 252 -1.13 -5.23 -1.25
C GLU A 252 -0.49 -6.33 -2.13
N GLU A 253 -1.11 -6.57 -3.29
CA GLU A 253 -0.66 -7.54 -4.31
C GLU A 253 -0.44 -8.98 -3.82
N SER A 254 -0.92 -9.33 -2.62
CA SER A 254 -0.72 -10.66 -2.06
C SER A 254 -1.78 -11.66 -2.52
N MET A 255 -1.45 -12.95 -2.43
CA MET A 255 -2.25 -14.07 -2.91
C MET A 255 -2.50 -15.11 -1.81
N LEU A 256 -3.53 -15.94 -1.99
CA LEU A 256 -3.76 -17.12 -1.16
C LEU A 256 -2.60 -18.10 -1.23
N ARG A 257 -2.06 -18.34 -2.44
CA ARG A 257 -0.99 -19.33 -2.63
C ARG A 257 0.31 -19.02 -1.89
N GLU A 258 0.58 -17.74 -1.63
CA GLU A 258 1.75 -17.31 -0.85
C GLU A 258 1.64 -17.74 0.62
N ARG A 259 0.42 -18.10 1.03
CA ARG A 259 0.06 -18.60 2.36
C ARG A 259 -0.22 -20.09 2.38
N ASP A 260 0.10 -20.85 1.33
CA ASP A 260 -0.14 -22.30 1.31
C ASP A 260 0.73 -23.03 2.35
N ASN A 261 1.97 -22.56 2.54
CA ASN A 261 2.97 -23.19 3.40
C ASN A 261 3.34 -22.36 4.64
N GLY A 262 2.67 -21.23 4.87
CA GLY A 262 3.01 -20.31 5.95
C GLY A 262 2.07 -19.11 6.01
N LEU A 263 2.40 -18.15 6.88
CA LEU A 263 1.73 -16.86 7.00
C LEU A 263 2.71 -15.76 6.59
N LEU A 264 2.21 -14.69 5.95
CA LEU A 264 3.03 -13.49 5.72
C LEU A 264 3.30 -12.78 7.05
N PRO A 265 4.29 -11.86 7.14
CA PRO A 265 4.60 -11.17 8.40
C PRO A 265 3.39 -10.49 9.06
N GLN A 266 2.51 -9.83 8.29
CA GLN A 266 1.30 -9.19 8.79
C GLN A 266 0.23 -10.20 9.23
N ASP A 267 0.12 -11.32 8.53
CA ASP A 267 -0.75 -12.43 8.93
C ASP A 267 -0.23 -13.06 10.24
N GLN A 268 1.09 -13.24 10.37
CA GLN A 268 1.74 -13.76 11.57
C GLN A 268 1.50 -12.82 12.77
N PHE A 269 1.58 -11.51 12.54
CA PHE A 269 1.19 -10.51 13.53
C PHE A 269 -0.23 -10.73 14.03
N ILE A 270 -1.22 -10.88 13.14
CA ILE A 270 -2.61 -11.16 13.53
C ILE A 270 -2.68 -12.48 14.30
N HIS A 271 -2.08 -13.55 13.77
CA HIS A 271 -2.05 -14.87 14.41
C HIS A 271 -1.55 -14.82 15.85
N ASP A 272 -0.52 -14.01 16.11
CA ASP A 272 0.07 -13.90 17.44
C ASP A 272 -0.65 -12.94 18.38
N SER A 273 -1.45 -12.03 17.84
CA SER A 273 -2.01 -10.87 18.52
C SER A 273 -3.52 -10.90 18.75
N ILE A 274 -4.26 -11.66 17.92
CA ILE A 274 -5.73 -11.71 17.97
C ILE A 274 -6.21 -12.37 19.26
N CYS A 275 -7.26 -11.81 19.86
CA CYS A 275 -7.88 -12.30 21.09
C CYS A 275 -9.32 -12.79 20.87
N GLU A 276 -9.89 -13.49 21.85
CA GLU A 276 -11.25 -14.07 21.75
C GLU A 276 -12.36 -13.01 21.58
N ASN A 277 -12.13 -11.78 22.04
CA ASN A 277 -13.08 -10.67 21.91
C ASN A 277 -13.04 -10.01 20.51
N ASP A 278 -11.99 -10.28 19.72
CA ASP A 278 -11.70 -9.60 18.47
C ASP A 278 -12.52 -10.14 17.30
N ILE A 279 -12.56 -9.38 16.22
CA ILE A 279 -13.23 -9.75 14.97
C ILE A 279 -12.21 -9.71 13.85
N LEU A 280 -12.23 -10.72 12.99
CA LEU A 280 -11.37 -10.78 11.81
C LEU A 280 -12.20 -10.55 10.55
N ILE A 281 -11.75 -9.67 9.66
CA ILE A 281 -12.36 -9.46 8.33
C ILE A 281 -11.34 -9.89 7.27
N VAL A 282 -11.74 -10.83 6.42
CA VAL A 282 -10.87 -11.41 5.40
C VAL A 282 -11.42 -11.18 4.01
N SER A 283 -10.62 -10.58 3.11
CA SER A 283 -10.88 -10.59 1.68
C SER A 283 -9.60 -10.92 0.93
N ILE A 284 -9.63 -12.04 0.20
CA ILE A 284 -8.45 -12.57 -0.47
C ILE A 284 -8.84 -13.47 -1.65
N GLY A 285 -7.96 -13.54 -2.65
CA GLY A 285 -8.04 -14.51 -3.75
C GLY A 285 -8.37 -13.88 -5.11
N ALA A 286 -8.72 -12.60 -5.13
CA ALA A 286 -8.92 -11.87 -6.39
C ALA A 286 -7.60 -11.78 -7.18
N ASN A 287 -6.49 -11.54 -6.50
CA ASN A 287 -5.15 -11.49 -7.12
C ASN A 287 -4.71 -12.84 -7.69
N ASP A 288 -5.19 -13.96 -7.13
CA ASP A 288 -4.92 -15.29 -7.67
C ASP A 288 -5.55 -15.50 -9.04
N ILE A 289 -6.60 -14.75 -9.37
CA ILE A 289 -7.30 -14.79 -10.65
C ILE A 289 -6.80 -13.69 -11.58
N ALA A 290 -6.74 -12.45 -11.10
CA ALA A 290 -6.52 -11.29 -11.95
C ALA A 290 -5.04 -10.92 -12.12
N MET A 291 -4.24 -11.02 -11.07
CA MET A 291 -2.89 -10.44 -11.07
C MET A 291 -1.83 -11.44 -11.57
N ARG A 292 -1.77 -12.62 -10.97
CA ARG A 292 -0.77 -13.65 -11.31
C ARG A 292 -1.40 -15.04 -11.43
N PRO A 293 -2.36 -15.28 -12.34
CA PRO A 293 -3.03 -16.57 -12.44
C PRO A 293 -2.04 -17.71 -12.75
N THR A 294 -2.26 -18.87 -12.13
CA THR A 294 -1.54 -20.09 -12.55
C THR A 294 -1.99 -20.51 -13.94
N PHE A 295 -1.26 -21.44 -14.57
CA PHE A 295 -1.71 -22.04 -15.82
C PHE A 295 -3.11 -22.68 -15.66
N SER A 296 -3.35 -23.38 -14.55
CA SER A 296 -4.65 -23.97 -14.23
C SER A 296 -5.74 -22.91 -14.07
N THR A 297 -5.46 -21.83 -13.32
CA THR A 297 -6.38 -20.71 -13.14
C THR A 297 -6.75 -20.09 -14.48
N THR A 298 -5.74 -19.84 -15.33
CA THR A 298 -5.93 -19.28 -16.68
C THR A 298 -6.81 -20.19 -17.54
N CYS A 299 -6.58 -21.51 -17.55
CA CYS A 299 -7.42 -22.45 -18.28
C CYS A 299 -8.88 -22.42 -17.80
N HIS A 300 -9.12 -22.37 -16.48
CA HIS A 300 -10.47 -22.31 -15.92
C HIS A 300 -11.15 -20.96 -16.18
N MET A 301 -10.40 -19.85 -16.17
CA MET A 301 -10.89 -18.53 -16.55
C MET A 301 -11.32 -18.49 -18.01
N VAL A 302 -10.52 -19.02 -18.93
CA VAL A 302 -10.87 -19.11 -20.36
C VAL A 302 -12.12 -19.99 -20.56
N LYS A 303 -12.19 -21.14 -19.87
CA LYS A 303 -13.38 -22.01 -19.90
C LYS A 303 -14.63 -21.28 -19.40
N LEU A 304 -14.53 -20.58 -18.28
CA LEU A 304 -15.62 -19.79 -17.69
C LEU A 304 -16.04 -18.67 -18.65
N ALA A 305 -15.09 -17.89 -19.16
CA ALA A 305 -15.35 -16.72 -19.99
C ALA A 305 -15.88 -17.07 -21.38
N TRP A 306 -15.37 -18.13 -22.02
CA TRP A 306 -15.64 -18.38 -23.45
C TRP A 306 -16.35 -19.70 -23.74
N LEU A 307 -16.22 -20.72 -22.88
CA LEU A 307 -16.73 -22.08 -23.15
C LEU A 307 -17.94 -22.48 -22.29
N THR A 308 -18.35 -21.61 -21.37
CA THR A 308 -19.44 -21.87 -20.44
C THR A 308 -20.66 -21.02 -20.77
N TRP A 309 -21.85 -21.61 -20.88
CA TRP A 309 -23.09 -20.85 -21.03
C TRP A 309 -23.48 -20.18 -19.71
N GLN A 310 -24.01 -18.95 -19.77
CA GLN A 310 -24.40 -18.23 -18.56
C GLN A 310 -25.48 -18.97 -17.76
N SER A 311 -26.41 -19.66 -18.42
CA SER A 311 -27.42 -20.50 -17.76
C SER A 311 -26.79 -21.58 -16.87
N SER A 312 -25.71 -22.23 -17.33
CA SER A 312 -24.96 -23.22 -16.56
C SER A 312 -24.24 -22.61 -15.37
N ILE A 313 -23.83 -21.34 -15.45
CA ILE A 313 -23.27 -20.61 -14.30
C ILE A 313 -24.39 -20.37 -13.29
N VAL A 314 -25.53 -19.84 -13.73
CA VAL A 314 -26.70 -19.56 -12.86
C VAL A 314 -27.18 -20.83 -12.12
N SER A 315 -27.19 -21.99 -12.78
CA SER A 315 -27.58 -23.25 -12.17
C SER A 315 -26.48 -23.92 -11.33
N GLY A 316 -25.27 -23.33 -11.24
CA GLY A 316 -24.14 -23.92 -10.52
C GLY A 316 -23.52 -25.16 -11.17
N THR A 317 -23.94 -25.54 -12.39
CA THR A 317 -23.53 -26.79 -13.06
C THR A 317 -22.35 -26.60 -14.03
N ALA A 318 -21.89 -25.37 -14.21
CA ALA A 318 -20.74 -25.06 -15.04
C ALA A 318 -19.47 -25.75 -14.53
N TRP A 319 -18.80 -26.51 -15.40
CA TRP A 319 -17.63 -27.33 -15.04
C TRP A 319 -16.42 -26.54 -14.53
N SER A 320 -16.36 -25.24 -14.81
CA SER A 320 -15.30 -24.36 -14.32
C SER A 320 -15.56 -23.86 -12.89
N LEU A 321 -16.80 -23.88 -12.40
CA LEU A 321 -17.16 -23.36 -11.08
C LEU A 321 -16.53 -24.13 -9.92
N PRO A 322 -16.46 -25.49 -9.91
CA PRO A 322 -15.85 -26.22 -8.80
C PRO A 322 -14.41 -25.79 -8.48
N TYR A 323 -13.62 -25.45 -9.52
CA TYR A 323 -12.26 -24.95 -9.32
C TYR A 323 -12.23 -23.64 -8.53
N PHE A 324 -13.03 -22.66 -8.95
CA PHE A 324 -13.10 -21.36 -8.27
C PHE A 324 -13.80 -21.44 -6.93
N ALA A 325 -14.83 -22.29 -6.80
CA ALA A 325 -15.47 -22.57 -5.53
C ALA A 325 -14.46 -23.16 -4.53
N SER A 326 -13.59 -24.08 -4.95
CA SER A 326 -12.52 -24.61 -4.09
C SER A 326 -11.48 -23.53 -3.71
N LEU A 327 -11.14 -22.61 -4.61
CA LEU A 327 -10.27 -21.48 -4.29
C LEU A 327 -10.92 -20.57 -3.22
N PHE A 328 -12.16 -20.14 -3.45
CA PHE A 328 -12.89 -19.24 -2.54
C PHE A 328 -13.55 -19.94 -1.34
N HIS A 329 -13.41 -21.25 -1.21
CA HIS A 329 -13.84 -22.04 -0.06
C HIS A 329 -12.65 -22.68 0.63
N THR A 330 -12.10 -23.75 0.05
CA THR A 330 -11.11 -24.61 0.68
C THR A 330 -9.81 -23.86 0.97
N ALA A 331 -9.29 -23.10 0.00
CA ALA A 331 -8.04 -22.37 0.19
C ALA A 331 -8.22 -21.21 1.18
N THR A 332 -9.30 -20.43 1.03
CA THR A 332 -9.64 -19.36 1.99
C THR A 332 -9.87 -19.89 3.40
N GLN A 333 -10.59 -21.01 3.56
CA GLN A 333 -10.84 -21.64 4.86
C GLN A 333 -9.52 -22.08 5.50
N ARG A 334 -8.65 -22.79 4.78
CA ARG A 334 -7.33 -23.20 5.30
C ARG A 334 -6.48 -22.01 5.73
N TYR A 335 -6.53 -20.92 4.97
CA TYR A 335 -5.86 -19.68 5.35
C TYR A 335 -6.38 -19.13 6.68
N ILE A 336 -7.71 -19.01 6.83
CA ILE A 336 -8.33 -18.51 8.06
C ILE A 336 -8.07 -19.45 9.24
N GLU A 337 -8.13 -20.77 9.03
CA GLU A 337 -7.83 -21.77 10.05
C GLU A 337 -6.38 -21.64 10.56
N ARG A 338 -5.43 -21.41 9.65
CA ARG A 338 -4.02 -21.18 10.00
C ARG A 338 -3.85 -19.85 10.74
N LEU A 339 -4.47 -18.78 10.22
CA LEU A 339 -4.40 -17.44 10.81
C LEU A 339 -4.96 -17.42 12.25
N THR A 340 -6.00 -18.21 12.52
CA THR A 340 -6.67 -18.32 13.82
C THR A 340 -6.29 -19.60 14.57
N ALA A 341 -5.16 -20.23 14.23
CA ALA A 341 -4.78 -21.51 14.82
C ALA A 341 -4.50 -21.38 16.33
N LYS A 342 -3.85 -20.29 16.74
CA LYS A 342 -3.49 -20.00 18.13
C LYS A 342 -4.67 -19.53 18.98
N THR A 343 -5.50 -18.65 18.44
CA THR A 343 -6.63 -18.06 19.15
C THR A 343 -7.84 -17.91 18.23
N LYS A 344 -9.01 -18.30 18.73
CA LYS A 344 -10.29 -18.22 18.02
C LYS A 344 -10.92 -16.86 18.31
N PRO A 345 -11.07 -15.96 17.31
CA PRO A 345 -11.77 -14.70 17.51
C PRO A 345 -13.27 -14.92 17.71
N ARG A 346 -13.99 -13.89 18.17
CA ARG A 346 -15.44 -13.92 18.32
C ARG A 346 -16.13 -14.30 17.02
N ALA A 347 -15.70 -13.67 15.93
CA ALA A 347 -16.25 -13.92 14.61
C ALA A 347 -15.21 -13.66 13.50
N VAL A 348 -15.44 -14.28 12.35
CA VAL A 348 -14.71 -14.02 11.10
C VAL A 348 -15.71 -13.61 10.03
N ILE A 349 -15.57 -12.39 9.51
CA ILE A 349 -16.28 -11.93 8.33
C ILE A 349 -15.46 -12.33 7.10
N VAL A 350 -16.04 -13.11 6.19
CA VAL A 350 -15.34 -13.58 4.98
C VAL A 350 -15.97 -12.99 3.73
N CYS A 351 -15.18 -12.20 3.00
CA CYS A 351 -15.63 -11.39 1.88
C CYS A 351 -15.43 -12.10 0.54
N MET A 352 -16.48 -12.11 -0.29
CA MET A 352 -16.35 -12.23 -1.74
C MET A 352 -16.18 -10.84 -2.35
N ILE A 353 -15.31 -10.74 -3.36
CA ILE A 353 -14.95 -9.48 -4.02
C ILE A 353 -16.16 -8.80 -4.69
N TYR A 354 -16.08 -7.47 -4.80
CA TYR A 354 -17.01 -6.65 -5.57
C TYR A 354 -16.89 -6.84 -7.08
N PHE A 355 -17.80 -6.24 -7.85
CA PHE A 355 -17.67 -6.22 -9.29
C PHE A 355 -16.68 -5.15 -9.75
N PRO A 356 -15.73 -5.46 -10.66
CA PRO A 356 -14.93 -4.43 -11.31
C PRO A 356 -15.80 -3.38 -12.00
N LEU A 357 -15.30 -2.16 -12.13
CA LEU A 357 -16.02 -1.11 -12.88
C LEU A 357 -16.17 -1.52 -14.35
N GLU A 358 -17.40 -1.47 -14.85
CA GLU A 358 -17.70 -1.76 -16.25
C GLU A 358 -17.08 -0.72 -17.19
N LYS A 359 -16.61 -1.16 -18.36
CA LYS A 359 -15.88 -0.31 -19.32
C LYS A 359 -16.60 0.99 -19.67
N ARG A 360 -17.94 0.91 -19.78
CA ARG A 360 -18.79 2.00 -20.27
C ARG A 360 -18.72 3.25 -19.40
N PHE A 361 -18.22 3.14 -18.16
CA PHE A 361 -18.08 4.27 -17.25
C PHE A 361 -16.76 5.04 -17.42
N GLY A 362 -15.85 4.60 -18.31
CA GLY A 362 -14.79 5.46 -18.84
C GLY A 362 -13.48 5.52 -18.04
N GLN A 363 -13.21 4.53 -17.18
CA GLN A 363 -11.92 4.38 -16.50
C GLN A 363 -11.07 3.29 -17.17
N SER A 364 -9.75 3.43 -17.12
CA SER A 364 -8.77 2.40 -17.52
C SER A 364 -7.91 2.00 -16.33
N GLY A 365 -7.31 0.82 -16.37
CA GLY A 365 -6.50 0.32 -15.26
C GLY A 365 -5.62 -0.86 -15.63
N TRP A 366 -4.77 -1.27 -14.68
CA TRP A 366 -3.81 -2.35 -14.88
C TRP A 366 -4.47 -3.70 -15.22
N ALA A 367 -5.72 -3.90 -14.81
CA ALA A 367 -6.48 -5.12 -15.05
C ALA A 367 -7.24 -5.15 -16.40
N ASP A 368 -7.13 -4.11 -17.24
CA ASP A 368 -7.91 -3.99 -18.49
C ASP A 368 -7.72 -5.18 -19.44
N LEU A 369 -6.50 -5.70 -19.55
CA LEU A 369 -6.21 -6.86 -20.39
C LEU A 369 -6.95 -8.10 -19.87
N GLN A 370 -6.88 -8.35 -18.57
CA GLN A 370 -7.48 -9.50 -17.92
C GLN A 370 -9.00 -9.44 -17.96
N LEU A 371 -9.59 -8.27 -17.69
CA LEU A 371 -11.04 -8.05 -17.81
C LEU A 371 -11.52 -8.27 -19.25
N ARG A 372 -10.73 -7.86 -20.25
CA ARG A 372 -11.02 -8.14 -21.67
C ARG A 372 -10.96 -9.63 -22.00
N LEU A 373 -9.93 -10.33 -21.51
CA LEU A 373 -9.79 -11.78 -21.66
C LEU A 373 -10.91 -12.55 -20.93
N LEU A 374 -11.49 -11.99 -19.89
CA LEU A 374 -12.67 -12.54 -19.21
C LEU A 374 -14.00 -12.21 -19.90
N GLY A 375 -13.97 -11.49 -21.03
CA GLY A 375 -15.16 -11.04 -21.74
C GLY A 375 -15.95 -9.96 -21.00
N TYR A 376 -15.40 -9.39 -19.92
CA TYR A 376 -16.07 -8.40 -19.08
C TYR A 376 -16.46 -7.14 -19.85
N GLU A 377 -15.61 -6.74 -20.81
CA GLU A 377 -15.82 -5.53 -21.62
C GLU A 377 -17.05 -5.63 -22.54
N LYS A 378 -17.45 -6.83 -22.92
CA LYS A 378 -18.58 -7.08 -23.82
C LYS A 378 -19.83 -7.50 -23.05
N THR A 379 -19.66 -8.40 -22.08
CA THR A 379 -20.77 -8.99 -21.31
C THR A 379 -20.40 -9.06 -19.83
N PRO A 380 -20.41 -7.92 -19.09
CA PRO A 380 -20.07 -7.89 -17.67
C PRO A 380 -20.88 -8.88 -16.84
N ARG A 381 -22.16 -9.02 -17.19
CA ARG A 381 -23.14 -9.89 -16.53
C ARG A 381 -22.63 -11.32 -16.33
N LYS A 382 -21.84 -11.86 -17.26
CA LYS A 382 -21.34 -13.24 -17.17
C LYS A 382 -20.37 -13.42 -16.00
N LEU A 383 -19.36 -12.56 -15.90
CA LEU A 383 -18.41 -12.59 -14.78
C LEU A 383 -19.10 -12.23 -13.46
N GLN A 384 -19.99 -11.23 -13.47
CA GLN A 384 -20.77 -10.87 -12.29
C GLN A 384 -21.64 -12.06 -11.80
N THR A 385 -22.22 -12.84 -12.73
CA THR A 385 -22.97 -14.07 -12.38
C THR A 385 -22.04 -15.11 -11.79
N ALA A 386 -20.83 -15.26 -12.34
CA ALA A 386 -19.83 -16.20 -11.83
C ALA A 386 -19.36 -15.83 -10.41
N ILE A 387 -19.08 -14.56 -10.13
CA ILE A 387 -18.70 -14.08 -8.78
C ILE A 387 -19.81 -14.40 -7.76
N ARG A 388 -21.09 -14.15 -8.09
CA ARG A 388 -22.22 -14.51 -7.22
C ARG A 388 -22.29 -16.00 -6.94
N GLN A 389 -22.04 -16.82 -7.96
CA GLN A 389 -22.07 -18.28 -7.81
C GLN A 389 -20.88 -18.80 -7.02
N MET A 390 -19.70 -18.19 -7.16
CA MET A 390 -18.54 -18.49 -6.31
C MET A 390 -18.81 -18.13 -4.83
N PHE A 391 -19.58 -17.08 -4.56
CA PHE A 391 -20.02 -16.75 -3.20
C PHE A 391 -20.96 -17.83 -2.64
N GLU A 392 -22.02 -18.17 -3.37
CA GLU A 392 -23.03 -19.15 -2.94
C GLU A 392 -22.46 -20.57 -2.77
N MET A 393 -21.60 -21.00 -3.70
CA MET A 393 -20.98 -22.34 -3.65
C MET A 393 -19.77 -22.39 -2.73
N GLY A 394 -19.05 -21.27 -2.58
CA GLY A 394 -17.77 -21.21 -1.89
C GLY A 394 -17.84 -20.43 -0.58
N THR A 395 -17.67 -19.11 -0.65
CA THR A 395 -17.48 -18.24 0.52
C THR A 395 -18.55 -18.40 1.60
N LYS A 396 -19.82 -18.55 1.21
CA LYS A 396 -20.95 -18.73 2.13
C LYS A 396 -20.91 -20.02 2.94
N ASN A 397 -20.18 -21.02 2.44
CA ASN A 397 -20.06 -22.35 3.05
C ASN A 397 -18.75 -22.53 3.81
N ILE A 398 -17.94 -21.46 3.96
CA ILE A 398 -16.75 -21.51 4.82
C ILE A 398 -17.22 -21.67 6.26
N SER A 399 -16.55 -22.57 6.99
CA SER A 399 -16.81 -22.80 8.41
C SER A 399 -15.49 -22.95 9.14
N ILE A 400 -15.39 -22.35 10.32
CA ILE A 400 -14.21 -22.42 11.18
C ILE A 400 -14.67 -22.96 12.52
N THR A 401 -14.09 -24.07 12.96
CA THR A 401 -14.52 -24.72 14.21
C THR A 401 -14.39 -23.77 15.40
N GLY A 402 -15.50 -23.57 16.11
CA GLY A 402 -15.56 -22.74 17.32
C GLY A 402 -15.63 -21.23 17.06
N VAL A 403 -15.88 -20.80 15.82
CA VAL A 403 -15.94 -19.38 15.45
C VAL A 403 -17.18 -19.10 14.61
N GLU A 404 -17.87 -18.00 14.90
CA GLU A 404 -18.97 -17.52 14.04
C GLU A 404 -18.39 -17.02 12.71
N VAL A 405 -18.83 -17.59 11.58
CA VAL A 405 -18.41 -17.15 10.26
C VAL A 405 -19.55 -16.39 9.60
N VAL A 406 -19.29 -15.14 9.23
CA VAL A 406 -20.26 -14.23 8.61
C VAL A 406 -19.85 -13.97 7.16
N PRO A 407 -20.55 -14.51 6.16
CA PRO A 407 -20.21 -14.27 4.76
C PRO A 407 -20.61 -12.86 4.34
N CYS A 408 -19.74 -12.17 3.61
CA CYS A 408 -19.95 -10.79 3.14
C CYS A 408 -19.80 -10.70 1.62
N ALA A 409 -20.85 -10.29 0.92
CA ALA A 409 -20.84 -10.09 -0.52
C ALA A 409 -20.52 -8.64 -0.87
N LEU A 410 -19.25 -8.29 -1.11
CA LEU A 410 -18.87 -6.91 -1.42
C LEU A 410 -19.44 -6.42 -2.75
N TYR A 411 -19.85 -7.33 -3.64
CA TYR A 411 -20.52 -6.97 -4.89
C TYR A 411 -21.92 -6.38 -4.70
N GLU A 412 -22.51 -6.49 -3.51
CA GLU A 412 -23.75 -5.80 -3.14
C GLU A 412 -23.48 -4.37 -2.68
N VAL A 413 -22.23 -4.07 -2.30
CA VAL A 413 -21.77 -2.76 -1.85
C VAL A 413 -21.25 -1.93 -3.03
N MET A 414 -20.46 -2.56 -3.89
CA MET A 414 -19.87 -1.96 -5.09
C MET A 414 -20.23 -2.83 -6.30
N ASP A 415 -21.18 -2.36 -7.10
CA ASP A 415 -21.80 -3.12 -8.18
C ASP A 415 -21.13 -2.94 -9.56
N GLY A 416 -20.04 -2.17 -9.60
CA GLY A 416 -19.29 -1.91 -10.83
C GLY A 416 -19.94 -0.89 -11.76
N THR A 417 -20.90 -0.08 -11.26
CA THR A 417 -21.63 0.90 -12.08
C THR A 417 -21.33 2.37 -11.77
N LYS A 418 -20.59 2.67 -10.69
CA LYS A 418 -20.32 4.03 -10.22
C LYS A 418 -18.83 4.32 -10.24
N ILE A 419 -18.38 5.16 -11.16
CA ILE A 419 -16.95 5.44 -11.39
C ILE A 419 -16.26 5.99 -10.13
N GLU A 420 -16.98 6.78 -9.33
CA GLU A 420 -16.47 7.40 -8.12
C GLU A 420 -16.07 6.40 -7.04
N GLU A 421 -16.55 5.15 -7.11
CA GLU A 421 -16.23 4.08 -6.16
C GLU A 421 -14.90 3.36 -6.48
N PHE A 422 -14.28 3.63 -7.63
CA PHE A 422 -13.15 2.86 -8.13
C PHE A 422 -11.96 3.71 -8.54
N THR A 423 -10.78 3.10 -8.42
CA THR A 423 -9.54 3.48 -9.10
C THR A 423 -9.06 2.34 -9.96
N ALA A 424 -8.55 2.67 -11.15
CA ALA A 424 -8.06 1.70 -12.12
C ALA A 424 -9.07 0.55 -12.38
N ARG A 425 -10.37 0.82 -12.23
CA ARG A 425 -11.52 -0.09 -12.34
C ARG A 425 -11.63 -1.21 -11.32
N VAL A 426 -10.57 -1.52 -10.58
CA VAL A 426 -10.53 -2.72 -9.72
C VAL A 426 -10.16 -2.42 -8.29
N GLU A 427 -9.55 -1.27 -8.02
CA GLU A 427 -9.22 -0.84 -6.67
C GLU A 427 -10.37 0.03 -6.13
N PRO A 428 -10.72 -0.07 -4.85
CA PRO A 428 -11.72 0.81 -4.29
C PRO A 428 -11.15 2.23 -4.18
N SER A 429 -11.97 3.24 -4.45
CA SER A 429 -11.61 4.64 -4.19
C SER A 429 -11.81 5.00 -2.72
N LYS A 430 -11.67 6.28 -2.35
CA LYS A 430 -12.06 6.81 -1.04
C LYS A 430 -13.54 6.54 -0.77
N GLU A 431 -14.39 6.71 -1.77
CA GLU A 431 -15.82 6.45 -1.65
C GLU A 431 -16.12 4.94 -1.65
N GLY A 432 -15.44 4.15 -2.48
CA GLY A 432 -15.56 2.69 -2.46
C GLY A 432 -15.17 2.11 -1.11
N GLY A 433 -14.00 2.51 -0.60
CA GLY A 433 -13.51 2.12 0.73
C GLY A 433 -14.44 2.57 1.86
N ARG A 434 -15.04 3.77 1.78
CA ARG A 434 -16.04 4.24 2.74
C ARG A 434 -17.31 3.38 2.72
N LYS A 435 -17.80 2.96 1.55
CA LYS A 435 -18.97 2.08 1.43
C LYS A 435 -18.69 0.68 1.97
N MET A 436 -17.51 0.13 1.68
CA MET A 436 -17.05 -1.14 2.26
C MET A 436 -17.00 -1.04 3.79
N ALA A 437 -16.42 0.03 4.32
CA ALA A 437 -16.36 0.28 5.75
C ALA A 437 -17.76 0.37 6.39
N LEU A 438 -18.73 1.02 5.73
CA LEU A 438 -20.11 1.07 6.20
C LEU A 438 -20.71 -0.34 6.33
N LYS A 439 -20.47 -1.22 5.33
CA LYS A 439 -20.94 -2.60 5.40
C LYS A 439 -20.24 -3.39 6.50
N PHE A 440 -18.95 -3.18 6.71
CA PHE A 440 -18.21 -3.83 7.80
C PHE A 440 -18.69 -3.37 9.16
N VAL A 441 -18.99 -2.08 9.34
CA VAL A 441 -19.55 -1.53 10.59
C VAL A 441 -20.89 -2.17 10.91
N GLU A 442 -21.80 -2.27 9.94
CA GLU A 442 -23.10 -2.94 10.10
C GLU A 442 -22.93 -4.38 10.62
N LEU A 443 -22.02 -5.15 10.01
CA LEU A 443 -21.75 -6.53 10.41
C LEU A 443 -21.08 -6.61 11.80
N VAL A 444 -20.08 -5.76 12.05
CA VAL A 444 -19.37 -5.68 13.32
C VAL A 444 -20.31 -5.31 14.47
N GLU A 445 -21.18 -4.32 14.28
CA GLU A 445 -22.18 -3.93 15.30
C GLU A 445 -23.18 -5.07 15.56
N GLY A 446 -23.59 -5.80 14.52
CA GLY A 446 -24.41 -7.00 14.68
C GLY A 446 -23.74 -8.08 15.55
N ILE A 447 -22.42 -8.27 15.38
CA ILE A 447 -21.63 -9.25 16.14
C ILE A 447 -21.34 -8.77 17.58
N LEU A 448 -21.04 -7.49 17.77
CA LEU A 448 -20.79 -6.93 19.11
C LEU A 448 -22.08 -6.86 19.94
N GLY A 449 -23.23 -6.74 19.28
CA GLY A 449 -24.53 -6.53 19.92
C GLY A 449 -24.70 -5.12 20.48
N ASN A 450 -25.85 -4.86 21.12
CA ASN A 450 -26.10 -3.61 21.85
C ASN A 450 -25.30 -3.59 23.16
N GLN A 451 -23.98 -3.38 23.09
CA GLN A 451 -23.12 -3.11 24.24
C GLN A 451 -22.97 -1.62 24.54
#